data_AF-A0A9W7IXP2-F1
#
_entry.id   AF-A0A9W7IXP2-F1
#
_cell.length_a   1.000
_cell.length_b   1.000
_cell.length_c   1.000
_cell.angle_alpha   90.00
_cell.angle_beta   90.00
_cell.angle_gamma   90.00
#
_symmetry.space_group_name_H-M   'P 1'
#
loop_
_entity.id
_entity.type
_entity.pdbx_description
1 polymer ?
#
loop_
_entity_poly.entity_id
_entity_poly.type
_entity_poly.pdbx_seq_one_letter_code
_entity_poly.pdbx_strand_id
1 'polypeptide(L)'
;MLLGFPRDHTQGGGTSRAERYKSLGNSFQVDMVAYHLSVLKDMYPGGINVLSLFSGIGGAEVALHRLHIPLKVVVSVEISEVNRNIVRSWWQRTDQQGTLIIYKTWLGACKGINDLM
;
A
#
# COMPACT_ATOMS: atom_id res chain seq x y z
N MET A 1 -10.49 5.03 -13.99
CA MET A 1 -9.16 4.39 -14.24
C MET A 1 -9.36 2.88 -14.16
N LEU A 2 -8.77 2.08 -15.06
CA LEU A 2 -9.08 0.64 -15.19
C LEU A 2 -8.75 -0.19 -13.93
N LEU A 3 -7.66 0.16 -13.23
CA LEU A 3 -7.18 -0.58 -12.05
C LEU A 3 -7.70 -0.01 -10.72
N GLY A 4 -8.57 1.01 -10.75
CA GLY A 4 -9.17 1.57 -9.53
C GLY A 4 -8.24 2.42 -8.64
N PHE A 5 -7.01 2.73 -9.09
CA PHE A 5 -6.11 3.67 -8.42
C PHE A 5 -6.55 5.13 -8.59
N PRO A 6 -6.18 6.03 -7.66
CA PRO A 6 -6.35 7.47 -7.82
C PRO A 6 -5.67 7.99 -9.09
N ARG A 7 -6.19 9.12 -9.61
CA ARG A 7 -5.53 9.82 -10.71
C ARG A 7 -4.09 10.17 -10.29
N ASP A 8 -3.16 9.98 -11.20
CA ASP A 8 -1.74 10.33 -11.02
C ASP A 8 -1.05 9.59 -9.86
N HIS A 9 -1.59 8.44 -9.42
CA HIS A 9 -1.03 7.61 -8.35
C HIS A 9 0.45 7.24 -8.57
N THR A 10 0.83 6.96 -9.83
CA THR A 10 2.21 6.64 -10.21
C THR A 10 2.96 7.81 -10.83
N GLN A 11 2.41 9.03 -10.80
CA GLN A 11 3.12 10.22 -11.29
C GLN A 11 3.87 10.89 -10.14
N GLY A 12 5.20 10.87 -10.20
CA GLY A 12 6.05 11.56 -9.24
C GLY A 12 7.44 10.93 -9.11
N GLY A 13 8.39 11.69 -8.55
CA GLY A 13 9.67 11.16 -8.07
C GLY A 13 10.65 10.65 -9.13
N GLY A 14 10.63 11.19 -10.35
CA GLY A 14 11.59 10.81 -11.40
C GLY A 14 11.28 9.48 -12.10
N THR A 15 10.06 8.95 -11.95
CA THR A 15 9.65 7.67 -12.56
C THR A 15 9.50 7.77 -14.07
N SER A 16 10.18 6.88 -14.79
CA SER A 16 10.05 6.77 -16.24
C SER A 16 8.68 6.21 -16.63
N ARG A 17 8.25 6.51 -17.86
CA ARG A 17 7.00 5.95 -18.40
C ARG A 17 7.00 4.41 -18.40
N ALA A 18 8.15 3.80 -18.65
CA ALA A 18 8.31 2.35 -18.63
C ALA A 18 8.11 1.76 -17.22
N GLU A 19 8.71 2.38 -16.20
CA GLU A 19 8.50 1.97 -14.80
C GLU A 19 7.05 2.11 -14.38
N ARG A 20 6.38 3.20 -14.76
CA ARG A 20 4.95 3.40 -14.48
C ARG A 20 4.10 2.27 -15.06
N TYR A 21 4.32 1.90 -16.32
CA TYR A 21 3.60 0.79 -16.92
C TYR A 21 3.92 -0.55 -16.26
N LYS A 22 5.19 -0.81 -15.92
CA LYS A 22 5.60 -2.02 -15.21
C LYS A 22 4.95 -2.13 -13.83
N SER A 23 4.92 -1.03 -13.08
CA SER A 23 4.32 -0.97 -11.75
C SER A 23 2.81 -1.15 -11.79
N LEU A 24 2.12 -0.53 -12.76
CA LEU A 24 0.68 -0.70 -12.97
C LEU A 24 0.33 -2.11 -13.45
N GLY A 25 1.10 -2.66 -14.40
CA GLY A 25 0.86 -3.99 -14.97
C GLY A 25 1.01 -5.14 -13.96
N ASN A 26 1.77 -4.93 -12.89
CA ASN A 26 1.96 -5.90 -11.79
C ASN A 26 1.20 -5.51 -10.51
N SER A 27 0.21 -4.62 -10.61
CA SER A 27 -0.57 -4.17 -9.46
C SER A 27 -1.93 -4.86 -9.37
N PHE A 28 -2.53 -4.82 -8.19
CA PHE A 28 -3.90 -5.28 -8.00
C PHE A 28 -4.92 -4.38 -8.72
N GLN A 29 -6.01 -4.99 -9.16
CA GLN A 29 -7.24 -4.27 -9.45
C GLN A 29 -7.90 -3.90 -8.10
N VAL A 30 -7.92 -2.60 -7.79
CA VAL A 30 -8.28 -2.10 -6.45
C VAL A 30 -9.72 -2.42 -6.07
N ASP A 31 -10.67 -2.36 -7.00
CA ASP A 31 -12.09 -2.59 -6.70
C ASP A 31 -12.39 -4.06 -6.36
N MET A 32 -11.70 -5.00 -7.02
CA MET A 32 -11.79 -6.44 -6.75
C MET A 32 -11.23 -6.75 -5.37
N VAL A 33 -10.06 -6.22 -5.03
CA VAL A 33 -9.48 -6.39 -3.70
C VAL A 33 -10.36 -5.73 -2.63
N ALA A 34 -10.91 -4.54 -2.89
CA ALA A 34 -11.83 -3.87 -1.99
C ALA A 34 -13.10 -4.70 -1.74
N TYR A 35 -13.64 -5.38 -2.76
CA TYR A 35 -14.78 -6.27 -2.58
C TYR A 35 -14.46 -7.42 -1.62
N HIS A 36 -13.30 -8.06 -1.74
CA HIS A 36 -12.91 -9.13 -0.82
C HIS A 36 -12.59 -8.63 0.59
N LEU A 37 -12.01 -7.44 0.72
CA LEU A 37 -11.65 -6.87 2.02
C LEU A 37 -12.82 -6.13 2.71
N SER A 38 -13.97 -5.94 2.05
CA SER A 38 -15.09 -5.16 2.60
C SER A 38 -15.64 -5.75 3.89
N VAL A 39 -15.57 -7.07 4.06
CA VAL A 39 -16.00 -7.78 5.27
C VAL A 39 -15.24 -7.33 6.52
N LEU A 40 -14.02 -6.80 6.37
CA LEU A 40 -13.20 -6.32 7.48
C LEU A 40 -13.72 -5.01 8.08
N LYS A 41 -14.56 -4.27 7.34
CA LYS A 41 -15.03 -2.94 7.77
C LYS A 41 -15.81 -3.00 9.08
N ASP A 42 -16.74 -3.94 9.18
CA ASP A 42 -17.58 -4.08 10.37
C ASP A 42 -16.86 -4.87 11.48
N MET A 43 -15.90 -5.72 11.10
CA MET A 43 -15.09 -6.48 12.06
C MET A 43 -14.04 -5.64 12.80
N TYR A 44 -13.51 -4.61 12.14
CA TYR A 44 -12.43 -3.77 12.67
C TYR A 44 -12.78 -2.27 12.60
N PRO A 45 -13.83 -1.82 13.31
CA PRO A 45 -14.28 -0.42 13.26
C PRO A 45 -13.23 0.54 13.80
N GLY A 46 -12.36 0.08 14.70
CA GLY A 46 -11.26 0.86 15.23
C GLY A 46 -10.05 0.96 14.29
N GLY A 47 -10.02 0.25 13.16
CA GLY A 47 -8.87 0.17 12.26
C GLY A 47 -7.98 -1.06 12.46
N ILE A 48 -7.10 -1.30 11.49
CA ILE A 48 -6.32 -2.53 11.33
C ILE A 48 -4.81 -2.29 11.27
N ASN A 49 -4.06 -3.31 11.68
CA ASN A 49 -2.64 -3.43 11.39
C ASN A 49 -2.47 -4.39 10.20
N VAL A 50 -1.62 -4.03 9.24
CA VAL A 50 -1.46 -4.77 7.98
C VAL A 50 0.01 -5.13 7.78
N LEU A 51 0.25 -6.41 7.50
CA LEU A 51 1.50 -6.89 6.93
C LEU A 51 1.28 -7.14 5.43
N SER A 52 1.89 -6.31 4.59
CA SER A 52 1.72 -6.29 3.14
C SER A 52 3.00 -6.78 2.46
N LEU A 53 3.00 -8.05 2.04
CA LEU A 53 4.12 -8.68 1.35
C LEU A 53 3.97 -8.49 -0.15
N PHE A 54 5.05 -8.10 -0.83
CA PHE A 54 5.04 -7.79 -2.27
C PHE A 54 4.04 -6.67 -2.59
N SER A 55 4.03 -5.61 -1.78
CA SER A 55 2.98 -4.60 -1.80
C SER A 55 2.89 -3.80 -3.10
N GLY A 56 3.95 -3.79 -3.92
CA GLY A 56 3.99 -3.04 -5.16
C GLY A 56 3.70 -1.55 -4.91
N ILE A 57 2.75 -1.00 -5.67
CA ILE A 57 2.30 0.40 -5.55
C ILE A 57 1.19 0.61 -4.52
N GLY A 58 0.97 -0.35 -3.61
CA GLY A 58 0.05 -0.19 -2.48
C GLY A 58 -1.41 -0.47 -2.80
N GLY A 59 -1.69 -1.46 -3.67
CA GLY A 59 -3.06 -1.73 -4.13
C GLY A 59 -4.03 -2.13 -3.01
N ALA A 60 -3.56 -2.91 -2.04
CA ALA A 60 -4.38 -3.35 -0.91
C ALA A 60 -4.63 -2.21 0.09
N GLU A 61 -3.61 -1.40 0.36
CA GLU A 61 -3.67 -0.21 1.21
C GLU A 61 -4.63 0.82 0.64
N VAL A 62 -4.57 1.06 -0.68
CA VAL A 62 -5.52 1.92 -1.39
C VAL A 62 -6.95 1.35 -1.31
N ALA A 63 -7.12 0.04 -1.45
CA ALA A 63 -8.42 -0.61 -1.33
C ALA A 63 -9.02 -0.43 0.07
N LEU A 64 -8.24 -0.70 1.12
CA LEU A 64 -8.64 -0.53 2.53
C LEU A 64 -8.98 0.93 2.84
N HIS A 65 -8.18 1.87 2.34
CA HIS A 65 -8.46 3.29 2.48
C HIS A 65 -9.79 3.69 1.79
N ARG A 66 -10.06 3.18 0.58
CA ARG A 66 -11.34 3.43 -0.12
C ARG A 66 -12.55 2.83 0.60
N LEU A 67 -12.36 1.74 1.34
CA LEU A 67 -13.40 1.15 2.19
C LEU A 67 -13.66 1.95 3.48
N HIS A 68 -12.84 2.98 3.75
CA HIS A 68 -12.83 3.76 4.99
C HIS A 68 -12.47 2.91 6.23
N ILE A 69 -11.57 1.93 6.05
CA ILE A 69 -11.00 1.16 7.17
C ILE A 69 -9.71 1.87 7.61
N PRO A 70 -9.62 2.36 8.86
CA PRO A 70 -8.42 3.08 9.31
C PRO A 70 -7.18 2.18 9.31
N LEU A 71 -6.09 2.66 8.71
CA LEU A 71 -4.80 1.99 8.70
C LEU A 71 -3.97 2.47 9.89
N LYS A 72 -3.81 1.63 10.91
CA LYS A 72 -3.06 1.98 12.14
C LYS A 72 -1.57 1.79 11.97
N VAL A 73 -1.17 0.58 11.57
CA VAL A 73 0.22 0.23 11.30
C VAL A 73 0.24 -0.57 10.01
N VAL A 74 1.02 -0.13 9.04
CA VAL A 74 1.24 -0.86 7.79
C VAL A 74 2.71 -1.17 7.67
N VAL A 75 3.04 -2.45 7.71
CA VAL A 75 4.38 -2.96 7.38
C VAL A 75 4.35 -3.47 5.95
N SER A 76 4.97 -2.73 5.04
CA SER A 76 5.05 -3.06 3.62
C SER A 76 6.43 -3.59 3.27
N VAL A 77 6.47 -4.67 2.48
CA VAL A 77 7.72 -5.26 1.97
C VAL A 77 7.71 -5.18 0.45
N GLU A 78 8.59 -4.34 -0.09
CA GLU A 78 8.65 -4.05 -1.52
C GLU A 78 10.08 -3.81 -1.99
N ILE A 79 10.51 -4.58 -2.99
CA ILE A 79 11.89 -4.58 -3.48
C ILE A 79 12.23 -3.34 -4.31
N SER A 80 11.27 -2.84 -5.10
CA SER A 80 11.45 -1.69 -5.99
C SER A 80 11.38 -0.38 -5.23
N GLU A 81 12.45 0.42 -5.33
CA GLU A 81 12.47 1.75 -4.70
C GLU A 81 11.41 2.69 -5.25
N VAL A 82 11.17 2.62 -6.56
CA VAL A 82 10.11 3.36 -7.24
C VAL A 82 8.74 3.07 -6.61
N ASN A 83 8.42 1.79 -6.42
CA ASN A 83 7.16 1.38 -5.83
C ASN A 83 7.04 1.86 -4.37
N ARG A 84 8.13 1.73 -3.58
CA ARG A 84 8.16 2.25 -2.20
C ARG A 84 7.90 3.76 -2.16
N ASN A 85 8.49 4.51 -3.08
CA ASN A 85 8.29 5.96 -3.15
C ASN A 85 6.85 6.32 -3.53
N ILE A 86 6.24 5.57 -4.46
CA ILE A 86 4.81 5.74 -4.80
C ILE A 86 3.93 5.54 -3.57
N VAL A 87 4.15 4.47 -2.79
CA VAL A 87 3.37 4.20 -1.57
C VAL A 87 3.58 5.29 -0.52
N ARG A 88 4.82 5.76 -0.30
CA ARG A 88 5.11 6.87 0.62
C ARG A 88 4.41 8.17 0.21
N SER A 89 4.49 8.54 -1.07
CA SER A 89 3.85 9.74 -1.59
C SER A 89 2.33 9.63 -1.50
N TRP A 90 1.75 8.45 -1.74
CA TRP A 90 0.32 8.23 -1.53
C TRP A 90 -0.06 8.38 -0.06
N TRP A 91 0.69 7.75 0.85
CA TRP A 91 0.46 7.81 2.30
C TRP A 91 0.38 9.26 2.80
N GLN A 92 1.37 10.08 2.42
CA GLN A 92 1.42 11.50 2.77
C GLN A 92 0.29 12.30 2.12
N ARG A 93 0.00 12.08 0.83
CA ARG A 93 -1.07 12.81 0.13
C ARG A 93 -2.47 12.54 0.68
N THR A 94 -2.69 11.34 1.23
CA THR A 94 -3.96 10.97 1.87
C THR A 94 -4.02 11.30 3.36
N ASP A 95 -2.98 11.95 3.90
CA ASP A 95 -2.89 12.35 5.30
C ASP A 95 -3.21 11.21 6.27
N GLN A 96 -2.63 10.03 6.02
CA GLN A 96 -2.83 8.87 6.89
C GLN A 96 -2.22 9.15 8.27
N GLN A 97 -3.03 8.96 9.31
CA GLN A 97 -2.63 9.21 10.70
C GLN A 97 -1.88 8.04 11.35
N GLY A 98 -1.87 6.87 10.70
CA GLY A 98 -1.15 5.70 11.17
C GLY A 98 0.34 5.73 10.84
N THR A 99 1.01 4.63 11.19
CA THR A 99 2.43 4.42 10.92
C THR A 99 2.63 3.55 9.68
N LEU A 100 3.42 4.04 8.72
CA LEU A 100 3.89 3.27 7.57
C LEU A 100 5.36 2.91 7.72
N ILE A 101 5.66 1.61 7.72
CA ILE A 101 7.01 1.06 7.79
C ILE A 101 7.24 0.27 6.51
N ILE A 102 8.29 0.61 5.76
CA ILE A 102 8.57 -0.04 4.47
C ILE A 102 9.96 -0.66 4.48
N TYR A 103 10.02 -1.97 4.25
CA TYR A 103 11.25 -2.72 4.09
C TYR A 103 11.50 -3.12 2.62
N LYS A 104 12.78 -3.19 2.24
CA LYS A 104 13.18 -3.70 0.92
C LYS A 104 13.07 -5.23 0.84
N THR A 105 13.29 -5.92 1.95
CA THR A 105 13.36 -7.39 2.00
C THR A 105 12.59 -7.94 3.19
N TRP A 106 12.13 -9.18 3.05
CA TRP A 106 11.46 -9.90 4.14
C TRP A 106 12.36 -10.07 5.36
N LEU A 107 13.65 -10.38 5.15
CA LEU A 107 14.61 -10.49 6.25
C LEU A 107 14.73 -9.18 7.06
N GLY A 108 14.69 -8.03 6.38
CA GLY A 108 14.66 -6.73 7.04
C GLY A 108 13.38 -6.53 7.86
N ALA A 109 12.23 -6.94 7.31
CA ALA A 109 10.95 -6.87 8.00
C ALA A 109 10.90 -7.77 9.23
N CYS A 110 11.38 -9.02 9.16
CA CYS A 110 11.41 -9.92 10.31
C CYS A 110 12.22 -9.36 11.47
N LYS A 111 13.37 -8.73 11.20
CA LYS A 111 14.17 -8.09 12.24
C LYS A 111 13.42 -6.94 12.88
N GLY A 112 12.88 -6.03 12.07
CA GLY A 112 12.22 -4.83 12.60
C GLY A 112 10.85 -5.08 13.24
N ILE A 113 10.10 -6.11 12.82
CA ILE A 113 8.84 -6.49 13.48
C ILE A 113 9.09 -7.01 14.89
N ASN A 114 10.17 -7.76 15.11
CA ASN A 114 10.54 -8.23 16.44
C ASN A 114 10.91 -7.08 17.40
N ASP A 115 11.34 -5.93 16.87
CA ASP A 115 11.64 -4.74 17.68
C ASP A 115 10.37 -3.90 17.98
N LEU A 116 9.23 -4.24 17.37
CA LEU A 116 7.94 -3.55 17.53
C LEU A 116 6.95 -4.31 18.45
N MET A 117 7.28 -5.53 18.86
CA MET A 117 6.53 -6.37 19.80
C MET A 117 7.19 -6.36 21.19
#